data_AF-A0A2V9J604-F1
#
_entry.id   AF-A0A2V9J604-F1
#
_cell.length_a   1.000
_cell.length_b   1.000
_cell.length_c   1.000
_cell.angle_alpha   90.00
_cell.angle_beta   90.00
_cell.angle_gamma   90.00
#
_symmetry.space_group_name_H-M   'P 1'
#
loop_
_entity.id
_entity.type
_entity.pdbx_description
1 polymer ?
#
loop_
_entity_poly.entity_id
_entity_poly.type
_entity_poly.pdbx_seq_one_letter_code
_entity_poly.pdbx_strand_id
1 'polypeptide(L)'
;MLPVVDAQGWGTSYAQQVLLFRNLRNGSFGRVPAAPGSGLAVAIRGRGLAVGDLDGDGLLDVVINDADARPTVLRNVTRPAGHWLQLRLE
;
A
#
# COMPACT_ATOMS: atom_id res chain seq x y z
N MET A 1 -11.40 -15.88 9.19
CA MET A 1 -10.10 -16.59 9.34
C MET A 1 -9.47 -16.09 10.63
N LEU A 2 -9.37 -16.97 11.64
CA LEU A 2 -8.89 -16.80 13.03
C LEU A 2 -8.70 -15.37 13.60
N PRO A 3 -9.79 -14.67 13.97
CA PRO A 3 -9.72 -13.48 14.83
C PRO A 3 -9.26 -13.76 16.28
N VAL A 4 -9.05 -15.04 16.66
CA VAL A 4 -8.74 -15.45 18.04
C VAL A 4 -7.32 -15.11 18.48
N VAL A 5 -6.36 -15.00 17.53
CA VAL A 5 -4.94 -14.77 17.87
C VAL A 5 -4.72 -13.35 18.39
N ASP A 6 -5.42 -12.36 17.83
CA ASP A 6 -5.31 -10.96 18.28
C ASP A 6 -6.06 -10.72 19.61
N ALA A 7 -7.04 -11.57 19.95
CA ALA A 7 -7.85 -11.43 21.17
C ALA A 7 -7.15 -11.92 22.45
N GLN A 8 -6.08 -12.72 22.33
CA GLN A 8 -5.53 -13.48 23.46
C GLN A 8 -4.16 -12.99 23.98
N GLY A 9 -3.63 -11.90 23.45
CA GLY A 9 -2.48 -11.19 24.04
C GLY A 9 -1.17 -11.99 24.06
N TRP A 10 -0.98 -12.92 23.12
CA TRP A 10 0.20 -13.80 23.06
C TRP A 10 1.45 -13.16 22.42
N GLY A 11 1.46 -11.84 22.25
CA GLY A 11 2.59 -11.11 21.68
C GLY A 11 2.79 -11.31 20.17
N THR A 12 1.81 -11.89 19.48
CA THR A 12 1.79 -12.01 18.02
C THR A 12 0.60 -11.24 17.45
N SER A 13 0.86 -10.46 16.39
CA SER A 13 -0.17 -9.68 15.68
C SER A 13 -0.29 -10.23 14.26
N TYR A 14 -1.53 -10.48 13.81
CA TYR A 14 -1.76 -10.81 12.40
C TYR A 14 -1.54 -9.60 11.47
N ALA A 15 -1.65 -8.38 12.00
CA ALA A 15 -1.35 -7.18 11.25
C ALA A 15 0.15 -7.07 10.98
N GLN A 16 0.52 -6.82 9.72
CA GLN A 16 1.89 -6.70 9.27
C GLN A 16 2.09 -5.38 8.53
N GLN A 17 3.33 -4.90 8.52
CA GLN A 17 3.71 -3.70 7.79
C GLN A 17 3.61 -3.94 6.27
N VAL A 18 3.06 -2.97 5.53
CA VAL A 18 3.13 -2.96 4.07
C VAL A 18 4.56 -2.70 3.62
N LEU A 19 5.10 -3.57 2.77
CA LEU A 19 6.45 -3.44 2.24
C LEU A 19 6.43 -2.90 0.81
N LEU A 20 7.19 -1.85 0.56
CA LEU A 20 7.41 -1.29 -0.77
C LEU A 20 8.85 -1.57 -1.22
N PHE A 21 8.99 -2.09 -2.45
CA PHE A 21 10.28 -2.38 -3.05
C PHE A 21 10.45 -1.60 -4.36
N ARG A 22 11.56 -0.87 -4.48
CA ARG A 22 11.94 -0.15 -5.69
C ARG A 22 12.83 -1.01 -6.56
N ASN A 23 12.45 -1.19 -7.82
CA ASN A 23 13.31 -1.83 -8.82
C ASN A 23 14.56 -0.98 -9.07
N LEU A 24 15.75 -1.55 -8.87
CA LEU A 24 17.05 -0.87 -9.03
C LEU A 24 17.62 -0.99 -10.46
N ARG A 25 16.87 -1.59 -11.39
CA ARG A 25 17.22 -1.75 -12.82
C ARG A 25 18.49 -2.57 -13.09
N ASN A 26 18.90 -3.38 -12.13
CA ASN A 26 20.07 -4.26 -12.22
C ASN A 26 19.72 -5.72 -11.84
N GLY A 27 18.43 -6.09 -11.94
CA GLY A 27 17.94 -7.40 -11.49
C GLY A 27 17.68 -7.51 -9.99
N SER A 28 17.85 -6.43 -9.23
CA SER A 28 17.58 -6.40 -7.78
C SER A 28 16.55 -5.34 -7.38
N PHE A 29 16.04 -5.49 -6.16
CA PHE A 29 15.08 -4.58 -5.54
C PHE A 29 15.62 -4.04 -4.22
N GLY A 30 15.47 -2.74 -4.01
CA GLY A 30 15.76 -2.09 -2.74
C GLY A 30 14.48 -1.87 -1.95
N ARG A 31 14.47 -2.21 -0.65
CA ARG A 31 13.33 -1.88 0.22
C ARG A 31 13.27 -0.36 0.40
N VAL A 32 12.08 0.21 0.16
CA VAL A 32 11.80 1.61 0.51
C VAL A 32 11.46 1.64 2.00
N PRO A 33 12.20 2.41 2.82
CA PRO A 33 11.91 2.51 4.24
C PRO A 33 10.56 3.22 4.46
N ALA A 34 9.81 2.76 5.45
CA ALA A 34 8.61 3.48 5.86
C ALA A 34 9.03 4.77 6.57
N ALA A 35 8.65 5.90 5.99
CA ALA A 35 8.83 7.19 6.64
C ALA A 35 7.87 7.28 7.85
N PRO A 36 8.29 7.90 8.97
CA PRO A 36 7.41 8.18 10.08
C PRO A 36 6.15 8.91 9.62
N GLY A 37 4.97 8.46 10.07
CA GLY A 37 3.68 9.02 9.69
C GLY A 37 3.18 8.63 8.29
N SER A 38 3.95 7.89 7.49
CA SER A 38 3.46 7.34 6.23
C SER A 38 2.54 6.13 6.47
N GLY A 39 1.64 5.85 5.53
CA GLY A 39 0.82 4.63 5.58
C GLY A 39 1.66 3.34 5.58
N LEU A 40 2.89 3.37 5.07
CA LEU A 40 3.83 2.25 5.15
C LEU A 40 4.32 1.98 6.58
N ALA A 41 4.18 2.91 7.52
CA ALA A 41 4.55 2.70 8.92
C ALA A 41 3.44 2.03 9.74
N VAL A 42 2.26 1.83 9.16
CA VAL A 42 1.10 1.24 9.83
C VAL A 42 1.03 -0.26 9.53
N ALA A 43 0.87 -1.07 10.57
CA ALA A 43 0.60 -2.49 10.41
C ALA A 43 -0.89 -2.72 10.12
N ILE A 44 -1.19 -3.47 9.06
CA ILE A 44 -2.55 -3.76 8.61
C ILE A 44 -2.73 -5.25 8.32
N ARG A 45 -3.99 -5.69 8.23
CA ARG A 45 -4.36 -7.09 7.91
C ARG A 45 -4.71 -7.22 6.43
N GLY A 46 -3.76 -6.84 5.56
CA GLY A 46 -3.99 -6.76 4.11
C GLY A 46 -4.27 -8.11 3.44
N ARG A 47 -5.27 -8.15 2.56
CA ARG A 47 -5.71 -9.29 1.72
C ARG A 47 -5.92 -8.83 0.28
N GLY A 48 -4.81 -8.60 -0.42
CA GLY A 48 -4.79 -8.15 -1.80
C GLY A 48 -4.75 -6.64 -1.96
N LEU A 49 -4.33 -6.19 -3.14
CA LEU A 49 -4.21 -4.78 -3.49
C LEU A 49 -4.61 -4.52 -4.94
N ALA A 50 -5.02 -3.29 -5.22
CA ALA A 50 -5.21 -2.73 -6.54
C ALA A 50 -4.41 -1.42 -6.67
N VAL A 51 -4.01 -1.08 -7.89
CA VAL A 51 -3.23 0.12 -8.20
C VAL A 51 -3.97 0.92 -9.26
N GLY A 52 -4.05 2.23 -9.08
CA GLY A 52 -4.71 3.13 -10.02
C GLY A 52 -4.55 4.59 -9.59
N ASP A 53 -4.74 5.52 -10.52
CA ASP A 53 -4.80 6.95 -10.24
C ASP A 53 -6.21 7.28 -9.73
N LEU A 54 -6.36 7.52 -8.42
CA LEU A 54 -7.68 7.69 -7.79
C LEU A 54 -8.15 9.14 -7.79
N ASP A 55 -7.23 10.11 -7.76
CA ASP A 55 -7.52 11.53 -7.68
C ASP A 55 -7.28 12.28 -9.01
N GLY A 56 -6.80 11.59 -10.04
CA GLY A 56 -6.61 12.13 -11.38
C GLY A 56 -5.40 13.05 -11.48
N ASP A 57 -4.40 12.90 -10.62
CA ASP A 57 -3.18 13.72 -10.64
C ASP A 57 -2.05 13.10 -11.48
N GLY A 58 -2.27 11.89 -12.02
CA GLY A 58 -1.31 11.12 -12.81
C GLY A 58 -0.35 10.27 -11.99
N LEU A 59 -0.47 10.26 -10.66
CA LEU A 59 0.30 9.41 -9.77
C LEU A 59 -0.52 8.18 -9.41
N LEU A 60 0.10 7.00 -9.54
CA LEU A 60 -0.55 5.76 -9.14
C LEU A 60 -0.63 5.66 -7.62
N ASP A 61 -1.85 5.51 -7.11
CA ASP A 61 -2.18 5.18 -5.74
C ASP A 61 -2.35 3.66 -5.56
N VAL A 62 -2.40 3.23 -4.30
CA VAL A 62 -2.64 1.82 -3.95
C VAL A 62 -3.82 1.72 -3.00
N VAL A 63 -4.75 0.82 -3.30
CA VAL A 63 -5.83 0.40 -2.39
C VAL A 63 -5.52 -1.01 -1.91
N ILE A 64 -5.53 -1.20 -0.60
CA ILE A 64 -5.33 -2.49 0.05
C ILE A 64 -6.64 -2.89 0.72
N ASN A 65 -7.11 -4.09 0.40
CA ASN A 65 -8.27 -4.66 1.07
C ASN A 65 -7.85 -5.20 2.43
N ASP A 66 -8.43 -4.69 3.52
CA ASP A 66 -8.06 -5.09 4.87
C ASP A 66 -9.09 -6.06 5.45
N ALA A 67 -8.63 -7.19 5.97
CA ALA A 67 -9.51 -8.19 6.57
C ALA A 67 -10.25 -7.59 7.78
N ASP A 68 -11.58 -7.73 7.77
CA ASP A 68 -12.48 -7.29 8.83
C ASP A 68 -12.29 -5.80 9.21
N ALA A 69 -11.90 -4.97 8.24
CA ALA A 69 -11.66 -3.54 8.41
C ALA A 69 -12.00 -2.77 7.13
N ARG A 70 -11.97 -1.44 7.20
CA ARG A 70 -12.06 -0.58 6.02
C ARG A 70 -10.76 -0.72 5.20
N PRO A 71 -10.82 -0.62 3.86
CA PRO A 71 -9.62 -0.68 3.04
C PRO A 71 -8.67 0.48 3.36
N THR A 72 -7.38 0.20 3.27
CA THR A 72 -6.32 1.21 3.39
C THR A 72 -6.04 1.81 2.01
N VAL A 73 -5.97 3.15 1.93
CA VAL A 73 -5.54 3.87 0.73
C VAL A 73 -4.17 4.49 0.98
N LEU A 74 -3.20 4.13 0.15
CA LEU A 74 -1.88 4.75 0.13
C LEU A 74 -1.82 5.70 -1.06
N ARG A 75 -1.96 7.00 -0.76
CA ARG A 75 -1.85 8.06 -1.76
C ARG A 75 -0.38 8.31 -2.11
N ASN A 76 -0.07 8.36 -3.39
CA ASN A 76 1.26 8.70 -3.87
C ASN A 76 1.44 10.22 -3.90
N VAL A 77 2.30 10.73 -3.01
CA VAL A 77 2.57 12.18 -2.87
C VAL A 77 3.96 12.57 -3.40
N THR A 78 4.53 11.75 -4.28
CA THR A 78 5.82 12.08 -4.91
C THR A 78 5.68 13.28 -5.85
N ARG A 79 6.81 13.91 -6.19
CA ARG A 79 6.80 14.94 -7.23
C ARG A 79 6.45 14.27 -8.58
N PRO A 80 5.52 14.84 -9.37
CA PRO A 80 5.22 14.33 -10.70
C PRO A 80 6.49 14.14 -11.52
N ALA A 81 6.63 12.96 -12.13
CA ALA A 81 7.74 12.62 -12.99
C ALA A 81 7.21 12.00 -14.29
N GLY A 82 7.29 12.76 -15.38
CA GLY A 82 6.82 12.34 -16.70
C GLY A 82 5.48 12.94 -17.10
N HIS A 83 4.79 12.27 -18.02
CA HIS A 83 3.52 12.68 -18.60
C HIS A 83 2.51 11.54 -18.50
N TRP A 84 1.23 11.87 -18.36
CA TRP A 84 0.14 10.91 -18.29
C TRP A 84 -1.03 11.39 -19.16
N LEU A 85 -1.92 10.45 -19.52
CA LEU A 85 -3.09 10.71 -20.35
C LEU A 85 -4.30 9.97 -19.79
N GLN A 86 -5.40 10.69 -19.63
CA GLN A 86 -6.71 10.10 -19.37
C GLN A 86 -7.51 10.02 -20.66
N LEU A 87 -8.07 8.85 -20.94
CA LEU A 87 -8.96 8.64 -22.09
C LEU A 87 -10.35 8.28 -21.59
N ARG A 88 -11.36 8.93 -22.18
CA ARG A 88 -12.76 8.51 -22.09
C ARG A 88 -13.14 7.88 -23.43
N LEU A 89 -13.63 6.65 -23.39
CA LEU A 89 -14.08 5.94 -24.57
C LEU A 89 -15.59 6.13 -24.73
N GLU A 90 -16.05 6.19 -25.98
CA GLU A 90 -17.47 6.29 -26.38
C GLU A 90 -17.89 5.03 -27.14
#